data_AF-A0AAD8UE18-F1
#
_entry.id   AF-A0AAD8UE18-F1
#
_cell.length_a   1.000
_cell.length_b   1.000
_cell.length_c   1.000
_cell.angle_alpha   90.00
_cell.angle_beta   90.00
_cell.angle_gamma   90.00
#
_symmetry.space_group_name_H-M   'P 1'
#
loop_
_entity.id
_entity.type
_entity.pdbx_description
1 polymer ?
#
loop_
_entity_poly.entity_id
_entity_poly.type
_entity_poly.pdbx_seq_one_letter_code
_entity_poly.pdbx_strand_id
1 'polypeptide(L)'
;MAETDEWSANATESLNISLIAPATGATKTIATFNPKFTYSIFGDDERIFGYKDLKINLRYRTFDMRPNVQISYGKKFQSVGETEAADVDATLKEHLPLVAFQPAREFNTSSQSQPADWTPPGSLHSSFDGPDGTYEVWKGSLADPAVRQIVTRVEIMVPMFIEGGSYVSRDPENEEDPWKVLEDANRWTTFFLYRKQTSPETSDKPSYTFVGYSTVYKFFCFRPPTPPSSEWDLPKEEFNLLEELPCRSRLSQFLILPPFQGKGIGARLYKTIFEHYYNNPQTLELTVEDPNEAFDDMRDLADITFLRALPEFSEVKINTGIAIPSPPSGTVPKDLVDQELLRTLRQKTKIVERQFKRLIEIQTMSQLPESVRVGFGDEKKPTPTKQDKHQYRLWQLFVKQRLYRQNADVLGQLDQSERSEKLNEALVSVELEYARILDWHARWVKNMAASSAEDSGSKRKSVDDSEEQGAAKKVRVESA
;
A
#
# COMPACT_ATOMS: atom_id res chain seq x y z
N MET A 1 15.91 -27.69 -28.71
CA MET A 1 15.94 -27.25 -27.31
C MET A 1 17.09 -26.27 -27.03
N ALA A 2 18.33 -26.51 -27.48
CA ALA A 2 19.44 -25.55 -27.24
C ALA A 2 19.39 -24.27 -28.11
N GLU A 3 18.86 -24.32 -29.34
CA GLU A 3 18.75 -23.12 -30.19
C GLU A 3 17.58 -22.20 -29.81
N THR A 4 16.51 -22.74 -29.21
CA THR A 4 15.32 -21.98 -28.80
C THR A 4 15.59 -21.04 -27.63
N ASP A 5 16.45 -21.46 -26.68
CA ASP A 5 16.85 -20.61 -25.54
C ASP A 5 17.69 -19.40 -25.99
N GLU A 6 18.42 -19.54 -27.10
CA GLU A 6 19.26 -18.45 -27.62
C GLU A 6 18.44 -17.29 -28.21
N TRP A 7 17.19 -17.55 -28.61
CA TRP A 7 16.28 -16.56 -29.19
C TRP A 7 15.18 -16.13 -28.22
N SER A 8 15.23 -16.56 -26.95
CA SER A 8 14.23 -16.23 -25.95
C SER A 8 14.80 -15.29 -24.88
N ALA A 9 14.21 -14.10 -24.78
CA ALA A 9 14.57 -13.10 -23.79
C ALA A 9 13.62 -13.18 -22.59
N ASN A 10 14.14 -13.05 -21.37
CA ASN A 10 13.31 -12.88 -20.17
C ASN A 10 12.61 -11.51 -20.24
N ALA A 11 11.28 -11.48 -20.18
CA ALA A 11 10.49 -10.26 -20.33
C ALA A 11 10.74 -9.27 -19.18
N THR A 12 10.77 -9.77 -17.94
CA THR A 12 11.00 -8.99 -16.72
C THR A 12 12.37 -8.30 -16.73
N GLU A 13 13.42 -8.98 -17.19
CA GLU A 13 14.77 -8.41 -17.31
C GLU A 13 14.91 -7.47 -18.52
N SER A 14 14.22 -7.76 -19.62
CA SER A 14 14.30 -6.98 -20.86
C SER A 14 13.53 -5.65 -20.77
N LEU A 15 12.47 -5.60 -19.94
CA LEU A 15 11.64 -4.41 -19.76
C LEU A 15 12.17 -3.48 -18.67
N ASN A 16 12.56 -2.27 -19.09
CA ASN A 16 13.11 -1.22 -18.25
C ASN A 16 12.13 -0.05 -18.17
N ILE A 17 11.61 0.22 -16.97
CA ILE A 17 10.72 1.33 -16.68
C ILE A 17 11.57 2.50 -16.17
N SER A 18 11.53 3.65 -16.84
CA SER A 18 12.36 4.82 -16.51
C SER A 18 11.53 6.07 -16.24
N LEU A 19 11.86 6.79 -15.16
CA LEU A 19 11.25 8.07 -14.81
C LEU A 19 12.12 9.23 -15.33
N ILE A 20 11.54 10.06 -16.19
CA ILE A 20 12.19 11.14 -16.91
C ILE A 20 11.70 12.48 -16.38
N ALA A 21 12.57 13.18 -15.67
CA ALA A 21 12.32 14.51 -15.14
C ALA A 21 12.78 15.60 -16.14
N PRO A 22 12.07 16.74 -16.19
CA PRO A 22 12.56 17.96 -16.84
C PRO A 22 13.93 18.39 -16.29
N ALA A 23 14.80 18.87 -17.17
CA ALA A 23 16.09 19.47 -16.83
C ALA A 23 16.42 20.57 -17.86
N THR A 24 17.36 21.47 -17.54
CA THR A 24 17.54 22.71 -18.31
C THR A 24 17.98 22.43 -19.74
N GLY A 25 17.05 22.61 -20.69
CA GLY A 25 17.25 22.28 -22.11
C GLY A 25 17.44 20.78 -22.39
N ALA A 26 17.18 19.90 -21.41
CA ALA A 26 17.47 18.48 -21.45
C ALA A 26 16.42 17.65 -20.70
N THR A 27 16.67 16.35 -20.59
CA THR A 27 15.87 15.46 -19.76
C THR A 27 16.81 14.69 -18.85
N LYS A 28 16.36 14.37 -17.64
CA LYS A 28 17.15 13.60 -16.67
C LYS A 28 16.39 12.36 -16.25
N THR A 29 16.97 11.19 -16.46
CA THR A 29 16.48 9.95 -15.85
C THR A 29 16.76 10.00 -14.36
N ILE A 30 15.72 9.97 -13.53
CA ILE A 30 15.85 9.98 -12.06
C ILE A 30 15.84 8.57 -11.47
N ALA A 31 15.28 7.61 -12.19
CA ALA A 31 15.27 6.21 -11.79
C ALA A 31 14.99 5.31 -13.00
N THR A 32 15.55 4.10 -12.97
CA THR A 32 15.21 3.00 -13.86
C THR A 32 15.05 1.74 -13.01
N PHE A 33 14.00 0.98 -13.27
CA PHE A 33 13.68 -0.26 -12.55
C PHE A 33 12.93 -1.23 -13.45
N ASN A 34 12.91 -2.50 -13.07
CA ASN A 34 12.22 -3.57 -13.78
C ASN A 34 10.84 -3.84 -13.15
N PRO A 35 9.88 -4.40 -13.90
CA PRO A 35 8.66 -4.96 -13.32
C PRO A 35 8.99 -6.13 -12.37
N LYS A 36 8.03 -6.54 -11.54
CA LYS A 36 8.11 -7.80 -10.78
C LYS A 36 7.48 -8.97 -11.54
N PHE A 37 6.43 -8.67 -12.29
CA PHE A 37 5.65 -9.62 -13.06
C PHE A 37 5.45 -9.10 -14.47
N THR A 38 5.40 -10.01 -15.42
CA THR A 38 5.13 -9.73 -16.83
C THR A 38 4.22 -10.77 -17.47
N TYR A 39 3.79 -11.80 -16.72
CA TYR A 39 2.98 -12.89 -17.25
C TYR A 39 1.65 -12.44 -17.87
N SER A 40 0.96 -11.44 -17.29
CA SER A 40 -0.29 -10.91 -17.85
C SER A 40 -0.09 -10.10 -19.14
N ILE A 41 1.15 -9.87 -19.55
CA ILE A 41 1.51 -9.08 -20.74
C ILE A 41 2.17 -9.98 -21.79
N PHE A 42 3.12 -10.84 -21.38
CA PHE A 42 3.93 -11.66 -22.30
C PHE A 42 3.69 -13.17 -22.14
N GLY A 43 2.66 -13.58 -21.40
CA GLY A 43 2.30 -14.98 -21.15
C GLY A 43 3.01 -15.61 -19.94
N ASP A 44 2.49 -16.73 -19.46
CA ASP A 44 2.86 -17.38 -18.17
C ASP A 44 4.35 -17.70 -18.02
N ASP A 45 5.07 -17.96 -19.12
CA ASP A 45 6.50 -18.25 -19.11
C ASP A 45 7.37 -16.99 -18.90
N GLU A 46 6.79 -15.79 -19.01
CA GLU A 46 7.48 -14.48 -18.92
C GLU A 46 8.69 -14.37 -19.88
N ARG A 47 8.52 -14.94 -21.07
CA ARG A 47 9.57 -15.08 -22.10
C ARG A 47 9.10 -14.56 -23.44
N ILE A 48 9.95 -13.78 -24.09
CA ILE A 48 9.68 -13.20 -25.41
C ILE A 48 10.55 -13.91 -26.43
N PHE A 49 9.92 -14.65 -27.34
CA PHE A 49 10.62 -15.38 -28.39
C PHE A 49 10.96 -14.48 -29.59
N GLY A 50 12.11 -14.73 -30.20
CA GLY A 50 12.52 -14.20 -31.49
C GLY A 50 13.51 -13.04 -31.43
N TYR A 51 14.11 -12.75 -30.27
CA TYR A 51 15.00 -11.61 -30.09
C TYR A 51 16.26 -11.97 -29.31
N LYS A 52 17.41 -11.48 -29.79
CA LYS A 52 18.67 -11.46 -29.05
C LYS A 52 18.96 -10.05 -28.55
N ASP A 53 19.42 -9.93 -27.31
CA ASP A 53 19.69 -8.66 -26.63
C ASP A 53 18.49 -7.70 -26.63
N LEU A 54 17.29 -8.24 -26.43
CA LEU A 54 16.05 -7.46 -26.39
C LEU A 54 16.10 -6.45 -25.24
N LYS A 55 15.77 -5.20 -25.54
CA LYS A 55 15.60 -4.12 -24.57
C LYS A 55 14.34 -3.35 -24.89
N ILE A 56 13.40 -3.36 -23.94
CA ILE A 56 12.17 -2.58 -24.02
C ILE A 56 12.31 -1.46 -23.00
N ASN A 57 12.41 -0.21 -23.45
CA ASN A 57 12.48 0.95 -22.57
C ASN A 57 11.13 1.66 -22.54
N LEU A 58 10.43 1.52 -21.42
CA LEU A 58 9.18 2.22 -21.15
C LEU A 58 9.47 3.44 -20.28
N ARG A 59 9.44 4.63 -20.90
CA ARG A 59 9.84 5.90 -20.29
C ARG A 59 8.60 6.68 -19.88
N TYR A 60 8.62 7.29 -18.69
CA TYR A 60 7.50 8.06 -18.14
C TYR A 60 7.96 9.46 -17.75
N ARG A 61 7.24 10.49 -18.18
CA ARG A 61 7.44 11.84 -17.64
C ARG A 61 7.02 11.88 -16.17
N THR A 62 7.84 12.49 -15.32
CA THR A 62 7.61 12.47 -13.88
C THR A 62 6.33 13.18 -13.42
N PHE A 63 5.89 14.23 -14.11
CA PHE A 63 4.73 15.01 -13.66
C PHE A 63 3.40 14.39 -14.10
N ASP A 64 3.21 14.10 -15.38
CA ASP A 64 1.92 13.60 -15.89
C ASP A 64 1.92 12.14 -16.34
N MET A 65 3.01 11.41 -16.08
CA MET A 65 3.16 10.00 -16.44
C MET A 65 2.89 9.71 -17.92
N ARG A 66 3.10 10.67 -18.83
CA ARG A 66 3.01 10.35 -20.26
C ARG A 66 4.07 9.29 -20.62
N PRO A 67 3.66 8.14 -21.20
CA PRO A 67 4.58 7.07 -21.55
C PRO A 67 5.30 7.34 -22.88
N ASN A 68 6.43 6.68 -23.09
CA ASN A 68 7.05 6.46 -24.38
C ASN A 68 7.77 5.10 -24.43
N VAL A 69 7.50 4.32 -25.46
CA VAL A 69 8.11 3.00 -25.70
C VAL A 69 9.27 3.13 -26.69
N GLN A 70 10.40 2.51 -26.35
CA GLN A 70 11.51 2.30 -27.29
C GLN A 70 11.95 0.84 -27.22
N ILE A 71 11.82 0.12 -28.33
CA ILE A 71 12.24 -1.28 -28.45
C ILE A 71 13.54 -1.31 -29.25
N SER A 72 14.56 -1.99 -28.72
CA SER A 72 15.80 -2.28 -29.43
C SER A 72 16.22 -3.73 -29.21
N TYR A 73 16.94 -4.29 -30.17
CA TYR A 73 17.42 -5.67 -30.14
C TYR A 73 18.66 -5.79 -31.02
N GLY A 74 19.54 -6.75 -30.70
CA GLY A 74 20.74 -7.04 -31.48
C GLY A 74 20.42 -7.81 -32.76
N LYS A 75 19.60 -8.87 -32.65
CA LYS A 75 19.12 -9.67 -33.80
C LYS A 75 17.66 -10.06 -33.60
N LYS A 76 16.90 -10.13 -34.69
CA LYS A 76 15.54 -10.67 -34.74
C LYS A 76 15.54 -12.00 -35.50
N PHE A 77 14.82 -12.98 -34.99
CA PHE A 77 14.65 -14.29 -35.61
C PHE A 77 13.97 -14.13 -36.98
N GLN A 78 14.50 -14.81 -37.99
CA GLN A 78 13.87 -14.85 -39.32
C GLN A 78 12.81 -15.94 -39.30
N SER A 79 11.57 -15.61 -39.70
CA SER A 79 10.47 -16.57 -39.70
C SER A 79 10.83 -17.83 -40.49
N VAL A 80 10.58 -19.00 -39.91
CA VAL A 80 10.75 -20.31 -40.56
C VAL A 80 9.47 -21.11 -40.40
N GLY A 81 8.79 -21.40 -41.52
CA GLY A 81 7.49 -22.05 -41.49
C GLY A 81 6.45 -21.18 -40.78
N GLU A 82 5.81 -21.73 -39.75
CA GLU A 82 4.82 -21.04 -38.90
C GLU A 82 5.45 -20.39 -37.65
N THR A 83 6.75 -20.55 -37.43
CA THR A 83 7.44 -19.97 -36.27
C THR A 83 7.93 -18.56 -36.58
N GLU A 84 7.35 -17.57 -35.92
CA GLU A 84 7.68 -16.16 -36.05
C GLU A 84 8.13 -15.55 -34.71
N ALA A 85 8.87 -14.45 -34.77
CA ALA A 85 9.21 -13.68 -33.58
C ALA A 85 7.96 -12.99 -33.01
N ALA A 86 7.85 -12.93 -31.68
CA ALA A 86 6.73 -12.28 -31.00
C ALA A 86 6.62 -10.80 -31.41
N ASP A 87 5.41 -10.29 -31.65
CA ASP A 87 5.21 -8.87 -31.95
C ASP A 87 5.11 -8.05 -30.66
N VAL A 88 6.27 -7.72 -30.09
CA VAL A 88 6.38 -6.93 -28.86
C VAL A 88 5.65 -5.58 -28.95
N ASP A 89 5.62 -4.95 -30.13
CA ASP A 89 4.97 -3.66 -30.32
C ASP A 89 3.44 -3.80 -30.29
N ALA A 90 2.89 -4.83 -30.97
CA ALA A 90 1.47 -5.17 -30.91
C ALA A 90 1.04 -5.52 -29.49
N THR A 91 1.77 -6.39 -28.79
CA THR A 91 1.47 -6.75 -27.39
C THR A 91 1.43 -5.50 -26.50
N LEU A 92 2.42 -4.62 -26.57
CA LEU A 92 2.43 -3.42 -25.73
C LEU A 92 1.29 -2.44 -26.08
N LYS A 93 0.81 -2.40 -27.32
CA LYS A 93 -0.33 -1.54 -27.73
C LYS A 93 -1.66 -1.95 -27.10
N GLU A 94 -1.79 -3.20 -26.67
CA GLU A 94 -2.97 -3.68 -25.94
C GLU A 94 -3.02 -3.13 -24.50
N HIS A 95 -1.85 -2.74 -23.96
CA HIS A 95 -1.70 -2.33 -22.56
C HIS A 95 -1.32 -0.85 -22.37
N LEU A 96 -0.90 -0.16 -23.43
CA LEU A 96 -0.48 1.24 -23.38
C LEU A 96 -1.31 2.12 -24.32
N PRO A 97 -1.62 3.37 -23.92
CA PRO A 97 -2.29 4.30 -24.80
C PRO A 97 -1.40 4.63 -26.01
N LEU A 98 -2.02 4.90 -27.17
CA LEU A 98 -1.33 5.17 -28.44
C LEU A 98 -0.25 6.27 -28.34
N VAL A 99 -0.41 7.23 -27.43
CA VAL A 99 0.59 8.28 -27.16
C VAL A 99 1.97 7.72 -26.76
N ALA A 100 2.01 6.50 -26.21
CA ALA A 100 3.25 5.80 -25.85
C ALA A 100 4.15 5.51 -27.07
N PHE A 101 3.57 5.38 -28.25
CA PHE A 101 4.29 4.97 -29.47
C PHE A 101 4.70 6.15 -30.35
N GLN A 102 4.57 7.38 -29.84
CA GLN A 102 5.04 8.56 -30.55
C GLN A 102 6.57 8.58 -30.70
N PRO A 103 7.10 9.28 -31.72
CA PRO A 103 8.54 9.36 -31.95
C PRO A 103 9.28 9.86 -30.70
N ALA A 104 10.38 9.19 -30.36
CA ALA A 104 11.20 9.51 -29.20
C ALA A 104 11.67 10.98 -29.15
N ARG A 105 11.86 11.60 -30.32
CA ARG A 105 12.21 13.01 -30.46
C ARG A 105 11.13 13.93 -29.89
N GLU A 106 9.86 13.67 -30.23
CA GLU A 106 8.72 14.45 -29.74
C GLU A 106 8.52 14.29 -28.24
N PHE A 107 8.69 13.06 -27.75
CA PHE A 107 8.70 12.79 -26.31
C PHE A 107 9.79 13.58 -25.60
N ASN A 108 11.04 13.52 -26.09
CA ASN A 108 12.16 14.22 -25.47
C ASN A 108 11.94 15.74 -25.45
N THR A 109 11.53 16.34 -26.57
CA THR A 109 11.24 17.79 -26.65
C THR A 109 10.13 18.19 -25.68
N SER A 110 9.03 17.42 -25.61
CA SER A 110 7.92 17.73 -24.70
C SER A 110 8.16 17.32 -23.24
N SER A 111 9.31 16.72 -22.92
CA SER A 111 9.70 16.33 -21.56
C SER A 111 10.71 17.29 -20.93
N GLN A 112 11.22 18.26 -21.69
CA GLN A 112 12.22 19.24 -21.23
C GLN A 112 11.66 20.25 -20.24
N SER A 113 10.35 20.49 -20.24
CA SER A 113 9.70 21.43 -19.32
C SER A 113 8.32 20.94 -18.89
N GLN A 114 7.93 21.29 -17.67
CA GLN A 114 6.55 21.15 -17.18
C GLN A 114 5.77 22.42 -17.55
N PRO A 115 4.50 22.32 -17.99
CA PRO A 115 3.68 23.50 -18.18
C PRO A 115 3.56 24.32 -16.89
N ALA A 116 3.61 25.65 -17.01
CA ALA A 116 3.69 26.57 -15.87
C ALA A 116 2.56 26.39 -14.85
N ASP A 117 1.35 26.14 -15.33
CA ASP A 117 0.13 26.04 -14.51
C ASP A 117 -0.30 24.59 -14.31
N TRP A 118 0.60 23.63 -14.58
CA TRP A 118 0.29 22.22 -14.39
C TRP A 118 0.27 21.86 -12.91
N THR A 119 -0.83 21.23 -12.49
CA THR A 119 -0.96 20.55 -11.21
C THR A 119 -1.49 19.13 -11.45
N PRO A 120 -1.28 18.21 -10.51
CA PRO A 120 -1.95 16.92 -10.56
C PRO A 120 -3.48 17.06 -10.69
N PRO A 121 -4.16 16.16 -11.40
CA PRO A 121 -5.61 16.22 -11.56
C PRO A 121 -6.37 15.85 -10.28
N GLY A 122 -7.61 16.33 -10.19
CA GLY A 122 -8.44 16.22 -9.00
C GLY A 122 -8.24 17.41 -8.06
N SER A 123 -8.51 17.21 -6.77
CA SER A 123 -8.35 18.21 -5.72
C SER A 123 -7.26 17.83 -4.74
N LEU A 124 -6.47 18.81 -4.29
CA LEU A 124 -5.50 18.63 -3.24
C LEU A 124 -6.23 18.19 -1.95
N HIS A 125 -5.91 17.00 -1.47
CA HIS A 125 -6.57 16.39 -0.32
C HIS A 125 -5.77 16.60 0.98
N SER A 126 -4.46 16.37 0.93
CA SER A 126 -3.55 16.59 2.05
C SER A 126 -2.12 16.80 1.58
N SER A 127 -1.27 17.31 2.46
CA SER A 127 0.17 17.37 2.24
C SER A 127 0.92 16.97 3.51
N PHE A 128 2.13 16.43 3.34
CA PHE A 128 3.01 16.09 4.45
C PHE A 128 4.47 16.17 4.03
N ASP A 129 5.35 16.52 4.95
CA ASP A 129 6.79 16.52 4.69
C ASP A 129 7.37 15.11 4.83
N GLY A 130 8.22 14.76 3.87
CA GLY A 130 9.00 13.53 3.83
C GLY A 130 10.51 13.82 3.81
N PRO A 131 11.35 12.77 3.80
CA PRO A 131 12.80 12.92 3.91
C PRO A 131 13.45 13.66 2.73
N ASP A 132 12.81 13.68 1.57
CA ASP A 132 13.35 14.21 0.30
C ASP A 132 12.43 15.23 -0.39
N GLY A 133 11.48 15.82 0.35
CA GLY A 133 10.60 16.88 -0.13
C GLY A 133 9.21 16.86 0.49
N THR A 134 8.37 17.80 0.08
CA THR A 134 6.95 17.83 0.45
C THR A 134 6.16 16.88 -0.46
N TYR A 135 5.31 16.07 0.15
CA TYR A 135 4.42 15.15 -0.56
C TYR A 135 3.00 15.71 -0.52
N GLU A 136 2.29 15.60 -1.64
CA GLU A 136 0.90 16.01 -1.79
C GLU A 136 0.06 14.82 -2.24
N VAL A 137 -1.08 14.62 -1.58
CA VAL A 137 -2.09 13.64 -1.96
C VAL A 137 -3.20 14.37 -2.70
N TRP A 138 -3.47 13.96 -3.93
CA TRP A 138 -4.51 14.52 -4.79
C TRP A 138 -5.61 13.49 -4.99
N LYS A 139 -6.86 13.90 -4.80
CA LYS A 139 -8.03 13.01 -4.83
C LYS A 139 -8.91 13.35 -6.03
N GLY A 140 -9.33 12.34 -6.78
CA GLY A 140 -10.25 12.48 -7.91
C GLY A 140 -11.14 11.26 -8.13
N SER A 141 -12.13 11.38 -9.01
CA SER A 141 -12.98 10.26 -9.45
C SER A 141 -12.52 9.75 -10.81
N LEU A 142 -12.61 8.44 -11.09
CA LEU A 142 -12.31 7.93 -12.45
C LEU A 142 -13.32 8.42 -13.52
N ALA A 143 -14.45 8.98 -13.10
CA ALA A 143 -15.36 9.66 -14.01
C ALA A 143 -14.74 10.93 -14.63
N ASP A 144 -13.84 11.60 -13.89
CA ASP A 144 -13.12 12.78 -14.38
C ASP A 144 -12.12 12.37 -15.49
N PRO A 145 -12.24 12.92 -16.71
CA PRO A 145 -11.33 12.63 -17.81
C PRO A 145 -9.85 12.90 -17.51
N ALA A 146 -9.53 13.91 -16.70
CA ALA A 146 -8.15 14.26 -16.36
C ALA A 146 -7.53 13.23 -15.40
N VAL A 147 -8.30 12.77 -14.41
CA VAL A 147 -7.90 11.69 -13.49
C VAL A 147 -7.74 10.39 -14.26
N ARG A 148 -8.74 10.05 -15.09
CA ARG A 148 -8.71 8.84 -15.92
C ARG A 148 -7.51 8.83 -16.85
N GLN A 149 -7.15 9.95 -17.47
CA GLN A 149 -5.97 10.04 -18.33
C GLN A 149 -4.68 9.63 -17.61
N ILE A 150 -4.48 10.02 -16.34
CA ILE A 150 -3.31 9.59 -15.57
C ILE A 150 -3.38 8.08 -15.30
N VAL A 151 -4.54 7.57 -14.87
CA VAL A 151 -4.72 6.14 -14.59
C VAL A 151 -4.48 5.29 -15.84
N THR A 152 -5.06 5.64 -16.99
CA THR A 152 -4.82 4.98 -18.29
C THR A 152 -3.34 4.93 -18.66
N ARG A 153 -2.53 5.91 -18.24
CA ARG A 153 -1.08 5.90 -18.51
C ARG A 153 -0.30 4.96 -17.59
N VAL A 154 -0.75 4.79 -16.35
CA VAL A 154 -0.05 4.02 -15.31
C VAL A 154 -0.66 2.65 -15.04
N GLU A 155 -1.84 2.33 -15.56
CA GLU A 155 -2.55 1.09 -15.21
C GLU A 155 -1.79 -0.17 -15.62
N ILE A 156 -0.95 -0.12 -16.67
CA ILE A 156 -0.04 -1.22 -17.01
C ILE A 156 0.91 -1.58 -15.85
N MET A 157 1.22 -0.64 -14.96
CA MET A 157 2.06 -0.89 -13.79
C MET A 157 1.37 -1.79 -12.75
N VAL A 158 0.04 -1.89 -12.79
CA VAL A 158 -0.74 -2.74 -11.87
C VAL A 158 -0.35 -4.21 -12.05
N PRO A 159 -0.56 -4.86 -13.21
CA PRO A 159 -0.12 -6.25 -13.40
C PRO A 159 1.40 -6.40 -13.31
N MET A 160 2.19 -5.33 -13.48
CA MET A 160 3.65 -5.40 -13.33
C MET A 160 4.14 -5.48 -11.89
N PHE A 161 3.37 -5.00 -10.92
CA PHE A 161 3.81 -4.87 -9.52
C PHE A 161 2.84 -5.44 -8.49
N ILE A 162 1.61 -5.74 -8.89
CA ILE A 162 0.55 -6.34 -8.08
C ILE A 162 0.15 -7.65 -8.75
N GLU A 163 0.47 -8.76 -8.11
CA GLU A 163 0.10 -10.10 -8.56
C GLU A 163 -1.42 -10.21 -8.66
N GLY A 164 -1.91 -10.71 -9.81
CA GLY A 164 -3.34 -10.80 -10.11
C GLY A 164 -4.04 -9.45 -10.36
N GLY A 165 -3.29 -8.34 -10.43
CA GLY A 165 -3.85 -7.02 -10.62
C GLY A 165 -4.42 -6.81 -12.04
N SER A 166 -5.64 -6.25 -12.11
CA SER A 166 -6.37 -5.97 -13.35
C SER A 166 -6.61 -4.48 -13.58
N TYR A 167 -7.03 -4.10 -14.78
CA TYR A 167 -7.38 -2.71 -15.11
C TYR A 167 -8.76 -2.34 -14.56
N VAL A 168 -8.86 -1.13 -13.99
CA VAL A 168 -10.11 -0.60 -13.38
C VAL A 168 -10.65 0.61 -14.13
N SER A 169 -9.90 1.14 -15.10
CA SER A 169 -10.29 2.34 -15.85
C SER A 169 -11.01 2.02 -17.17
N ARG A 170 -10.92 0.76 -17.61
CA ARG A 170 -11.44 0.26 -18.88
C ARG A 170 -11.86 -1.20 -18.80
N ASP A 171 -12.60 -1.65 -19.79
CA ASP A 171 -13.01 -3.05 -19.99
C ASP A 171 -12.12 -3.72 -21.06
N PRO A 172 -11.04 -4.44 -20.69
CA PRO A 172 -10.18 -5.11 -21.65
C PRO A 172 -10.85 -6.30 -22.36
N GLU A 173 -11.95 -6.83 -21.82
CA GLU A 173 -12.70 -7.96 -22.40
C GLU A 173 -13.71 -7.50 -23.46
N ASN A 174 -13.88 -6.19 -23.63
CA ASN A 174 -14.78 -5.63 -24.63
C ASN A 174 -14.19 -5.79 -26.04
N GLU A 175 -14.77 -6.68 -26.85
CA GLU A 175 -14.30 -6.97 -28.22
C GLU A 175 -14.41 -5.77 -29.18
N GLU A 176 -15.34 -4.84 -28.95
CA GLU A 176 -15.54 -3.66 -29.82
C GLU A 176 -14.59 -2.50 -29.46
N ASP A 177 -14.41 -2.24 -28.16
CA ASP A 177 -13.54 -1.20 -27.63
C ASP A 177 -12.91 -1.61 -26.30
N PRO A 178 -11.70 -2.22 -26.32
CA PRO A 178 -10.96 -2.60 -25.11
C PRO A 178 -10.54 -1.42 -24.20
N TRP A 179 -10.76 -0.19 -24.66
CA TRP A 179 -10.52 1.05 -23.92
C TRP A 179 -11.82 1.71 -23.44
N LYS A 180 -12.95 1.04 -23.60
CA LYS A 180 -14.27 1.49 -23.14
C LYS A 180 -14.23 1.77 -21.64
N VAL A 181 -14.64 2.97 -21.27
CA VAL A 181 -14.74 3.38 -19.87
C VAL A 181 -15.88 2.63 -19.19
N LEU A 182 -15.63 2.12 -17.99
CA LEU A 182 -16.63 1.42 -17.19
C LEU A 182 -17.77 2.36 -16.76
N GLU A 183 -19.00 1.87 -16.81
CA GLU A 183 -20.22 2.63 -16.44
C GLU A 183 -20.21 3.06 -14.96
N ASP A 184 -19.48 2.32 -14.13
CA ASP A 184 -19.35 2.58 -12.69
C ASP A 184 -18.08 3.34 -12.32
N ALA A 185 -17.41 3.99 -13.28
CA ALA A 185 -16.22 4.83 -13.05
C ALA A 185 -16.43 5.90 -11.96
N ASN A 186 -17.66 6.37 -11.76
CA ASN A 186 -18.02 7.33 -10.70
C ASN A 186 -17.91 6.74 -9.28
N ARG A 187 -17.94 5.41 -9.13
CA ARG A 187 -17.77 4.70 -7.84
C ARG A 187 -16.31 4.58 -7.41
N TRP A 188 -15.39 4.74 -8.36
CA TRP A 188 -13.95 4.68 -8.13
C TRP A 188 -13.41 6.05 -7.71
N THR A 189 -12.79 6.07 -6.54
CA THR A 189 -12.00 7.20 -6.04
C THR A 189 -10.52 6.88 -6.20
N THR A 190 -9.76 7.80 -6.78
CA THR A 190 -8.31 7.69 -6.96
C THR A 190 -7.59 8.69 -6.07
N PHE A 191 -6.55 8.24 -5.39
CA PHE A 191 -5.63 9.07 -4.62
C PHE A 191 -4.25 9.00 -5.27
N PHE A 192 -3.84 10.08 -5.92
CA PHE A 192 -2.49 10.22 -6.45
C PHE A 192 -1.56 10.77 -5.38
N LEU A 193 -0.34 10.25 -5.35
CA LEU A 193 0.72 10.74 -4.49
C LEU A 193 1.81 11.37 -5.34
N TYR A 194 2.09 12.64 -5.06
CA TYR A 194 3.10 13.42 -5.74
C TYR A 194 4.14 13.94 -4.75
N ARG A 195 5.40 13.95 -5.15
CA ARG A 195 6.45 14.72 -4.49
C ARG A 195 6.57 16.07 -5.19
N LYS A 196 6.41 17.14 -4.43
CA LYS A 196 6.56 18.53 -4.85
C LYS A 196 7.94 19.02 -4.46
N GLN A 197 8.66 19.57 -5.45
CA GLN A 197 9.98 20.15 -5.28
C GLN A 197 9.99 21.54 -5.91
N THR A 198 10.78 22.46 -5.36
CA THR A 198 11.02 23.74 -6.06
C THR A 198 11.80 23.44 -7.33
N SER A 199 11.33 23.95 -8.47
CA SER A 199 12.05 23.77 -9.73
C SER A 199 13.45 24.38 -9.62
N PRO A 200 14.52 23.66 -10.01
CA PRO A 200 15.86 24.23 -10.05
C PRO A 200 16.01 25.39 -11.06
N GLU A 201 15.00 25.63 -11.91
CA GLU A 201 15.06 26.60 -13.03
C GLU A 201 14.31 27.90 -12.77
N THR A 202 13.28 27.87 -11.92
CA THR A 202 12.48 29.05 -11.57
C THR A 202 12.23 28.99 -10.08
N SER A 203 12.85 29.91 -9.34
CA SER A 203 12.80 30.03 -7.88
C SER A 203 11.38 30.00 -7.28
N ASP A 204 10.33 30.18 -8.08
CA ASP A 204 8.94 30.31 -7.63
C ASP A 204 7.97 29.23 -8.14
N LYS A 205 8.40 28.23 -8.95
CA LYS A 205 7.45 27.24 -9.54
C LYS A 205 7.66 25.81 -9.06
N PRO A 206 6.58 25.09 -8.67
CA PRO A 206 6.68 23.72 -8.21
C PRO A 206 6.84 22.73 -9.36
N SER A 207 7.80 21.83 -9.21
CA SER A 207 7.97 20.62 -10.02
C SER A 207 7.33 19.43 -9.31
N TYR A 208 6.58 18.63 -10.06
CA TYR A 208 5.90 17.46 -9.53
C TYR A 208 6.54 16.16 -10.04
N THR A 209 6.72 15.21 -9.12
CA THR A 209 7.12 13.85 -9.42
C THR A 209 6.07 12.89 -8.90
N PHE A 210 5.48 12.09 -9.79
CA PHE A 210 4.55 11.03 -9.45
C PHE A 210 5.28 9.95 -8.65
N VAL A 211 4.73 9.63 -7.49
CA VAL A 211 5.31 8.68 -6.53
C VAL A 211 4.55 7.36 -6.55
N GLY A 212 3.23 7.44 -6.73
CA GLY A 212 2.34 6.29 -6.65
C GLY A 212 0.88 6.73 -6.65
N TYR A 213 -0.02 5.75 -6.56
CA TYR A 213 -1.45 6.01 -6.44
C TYR A 213 -2.17 4.86 -5.73
N SER A 214 -3.40 5.12 -5.33
CA SER A 214 -4.30 4.12 -4.79
C SER A 214 -5.72 4.31 -5.33
N THR A 215 -6.45 3.22 -5.53
CA THR A 215 -7.85 3.23 -5.94
C THR A 215 -8.75 2.64 -4.85
N VAL A 216 -9.93 3.22 -4.69
CA VAL A 216 -10.93 2.77 -3.72
C VAL A 216 -12.30 2.73 -4.39
N TYR A 217 -12.93 1.56 -4.35
CA TYR A 217 -14.28 1.34 -4.86
C TYR A 217 -15.31 1.48 -3.75
N LYS A 218 -16.46 2.09 -4.06
CA LYS A 218 -17.60 2.20 -3.14
C LYS A 218 -18.66 1.13 -3.44
N PHE A 219 -18.75 0.12 -2.58
CA PHE A 219 -19.85 -0.84 -2.61
C PHE A 219 -21.07 -0.29 -1.88
N PHE A 220 -22.24 -0.40 -2.49
CA PHE A 220 -23.50 -0.15 -1.80
C PHE A 220 -23.73 -1.20 -0.70
N CYS A 221 -24.06 -0.74 0.51
CA CYS A 221 -24.41 -1.60 1.62
C CYS A 221 -25.93 -1.57 1.84
N PHE A 222 -26.62 -2.58 1.32
CA PHE A 222 -28.04 -2.73 1.60
C PHE A 222 -28.28 -2.89 3.11
N ARG A 223 -29.15 -2.05 3.65
CA ARG A 223 -29.64 -2.15 5.02
C ARG A 223 -31.14 -2.35 4.97
N PRO A 224 -31.66 -3.51 5.37
CA PRO A 224 -33.09 -3.69 5.43
C PRO A 224 -33.69 -2.67 6.42
N PRO A 225 -34.86 -2.08 6.11
CA PRO A 225 -35.55 -1.20 7.05
C PRO A 225 -35.76 -1.92 8.38
N THR A 226 -35.58 -1.19 9.48
CA THR A 226 -35.83 -1.67 10.84
C THR A 226 -36.82 -0.73 11.51
N PRO A 227 -38.06 -1.19 11.83
CA PRO A 227 -38.57 -2.56 11.67
C PRO A 227 -38.72 -3.00 10.20
N PRO A 228 -38.74 -4.32 9.91
CA PRO A 228 -38.96 -4.83 8.56
C PRO A 228 -40.29 -4.33 8.00
N SER A 229 -40.28 -3.76 6.79
CA SER A 229 -41.48 -3.34 6.07
C SER A 229 -41.69 -4.25 4.86
N SER A 230 -42.94 -4.69 4.66
CA SER A 230 -43.40 -5.34 3.41
C SER A 230 -43.78 -4.33 2.33
N GLU A 231 -43.93 -3.06 2.69
CA GLU A 231 -44.13 -1.94 1.77
C GLU A 231 -42.75 -1.37 1.43
N TRP A 232 -42.18 -1.82 0.31
CA TRP A 232 -40.94 -1.28 -0.25
C TRP A 232 -41.20 -0.82 -1.68
N ASP A 233 -41.08 0.49 -1.92
CA ASP A 233 -41.05 1.10 -3.24
C ASP A 233 -39.64 1.63 -3.49
N LEU A 234 -39.15 1.54 -4.73
CA LEU A 234 -37.96 2.28 -5.15
C LEU A 234 -38.22 3.78 -4.95
N PRO A 235 -37.24 4.56 -4.46
CA PRO A 235 -37.41 6.01 -4.33
C PRO A 235 -37.77 6.60 -5.69
N LYS A 236 -38.81 7.44 -5.73
CA LYS A 236 -39.31 8.06 -6.97
C LYS A 236 -38.56 9.35 -7.34
N GLU A 237 -37.79 9.89 -6.40
CA GLU A 237 -36.94 11.07 -6.60
C GLU A 237 -35.56 10.63 -7.08
N GLU A 238 -34.95 11.40 -7.98
CA GLU A 238 -33.53 11.24 -8.31
C GLU A 238 -32.68 11.82 -7.18
N PHE A 239 -31.85 10.99 -6.56
CA PHE A 239 -30.89 11.41 -5.54
C PHE A 239 -29.52 10.79 -5.82
N ASN A 240 -28.46 11.44 -5.34
CA ASN A 240 -27.11 10.97 -5.64
C ASN A 240 -26.79 9.75 -4.77
N LEU A 241 -27.05 8.56 -5.34
CA LEU A 241 -26.85 7.26 -4.69
C LEU A 241 -25.44 7.12 -4.07
N LEU A 242 -24.42 7.78 -4.64
CA LEU A 242 -23.03 7.67 -4.17
C LEU A 242 -22.68 8.59 -3.00
N GLU A 243 -23.46 9.66 -2.78
CA GLU A 243 -23.23 10.67 -1.73
C GLU A 243 -24.20 10.54 -0.55
N GLU A 244 -25.30 9.81 -0.72
CA GLU A 244 -26.31 9.67 0.33
C GLU A 244 -26.35 8.27 0.94
N LEU A 245 -26.06 7.22 0.18
CA LEU A 245 -26.23 5.84 0.67
C LEU A 245 -25.05 5.33 1.50
N PRO A 246 -25.30 4.45 2.49
CA PRO A 246 -24.24 3.79 3.22
C PRO A 246 -23.41 2.91 2.29
N CYS A 247 -22.09 2.95 2.45
CA CYS A 247 -21.16 2.21 1.61
C CYS A 247 -20.10 1.46 2.41
N ARG A 248 -19.59 0.40 1.79
CA ARG A 248 -18.34 -0.25 2.18
C ARG A 248 -17.31 0.17 1.16
N SER A 249 -16.29 0.90 1.61
CA SER A 249 -15.20 1.33 0.76
C SER A 249 -14.17 0.21 0.71
N ARG A 250 -13.75 -0.21 -0.49
CA ARG A 250 -12.72 -1.23 -0.67
C ARG A 250 -11.53 -0.62 -1.38
N LEU A 251 -10.41 -0.53 -0.68
CA LEU A 251 -9.12 -0.23 -1.29
C LEU A 251 -8.77 -1.39 -2.21
N SER A 252 -8.54 -1.08 -3.49
CA SER A 252 -8.28 -2.08 -4.54
C SER A 252 -6.80 -2.10 -4.88
N GLN A 253 -6.33 -1.14 -5.70
CA GLN A 253 -4.93 -1.06 -6.10
C GLN A 253 -4.19 -0.13 -5.15
N PHE A 254 -3.02 -0.54 -4.65
CA PHE A 254 -2.11 0.32 -3.90
C PHE A 254 -0.69 0.20 -4.44
N LEU A 255 -0.21 1.25 -5.12
CA LEU A 255 1.09 1.23 -5.78
C LEU A 255 1.93 2.42 -5.36
N ILE A 256 3.12 2.14 -4.82
CA ILE A 256 4.22 3.10 -4.70
C ILE A 256 5.31 2.64 -5.66
N LEU A 257 5.80 3.53 -6.53
CA LEU A 257 6.83 3.13 -7.49
C LEU A 257 8.11 2.70 -6.76
N PRO A 258 8.83 1.67 -7.25
CA PRO A 258 10.00 1.11 -6.58
C PRO A 258 11.03 2.12 -6.06
N PRO A 259 11.38 3.21 -6.79
CA PRO A 259 12.36 4.19 -6.32
C PRO A 259 11.96 4.97 -5.05
N PHE A 260 10.68 4.92 -4.66
CA PHE A 260 10.14 5.64 -3.51
C PHE A 260 9.70 4.71 -2.37
N GLN A 261 9.89 3.40 -2.51
CA GLN A 261 9.57 2.43 -1.46
C GLN A 261 10.60 2.47 -0.31
N GLY A 262 10.27 1.83 0.83
CA GLY A 262 11.17 1.72 1.98
C GLY A 262 11.34 3.00 2.83
N LYS A 263 10.69 4.10 2.48
CA LYS A 263 10.80 5.41 3.15
C LYS A 263 9.61 5.75 4.07
N GLY A 264 8.71 4.81 4.34
CA GLY A 264 7.48 5.04 5.12
C GLY A 264 6.40 5.87 4.41
N ILE A 265 6.61 6.21 3.14
CA ILE A 265 5.70 7.03 2.33
C ILE A 265 4.36 6.31 2.08
N GLY A 266 4.40 5.00 1.79
CA GLY A 266 3.19 4.19 1.63
C GLY A 266 2.30 4.20 2.88
N ALA A 267 2.88 4.06 4.07
CA ALA A 267 2.12 4.09 5.33
C ALA A 267 1.41 5.44 5.53
N ARG A 268 2.04 6.55 5.12
CA ARG A 268 1.43 7.88 5.18
C ARG A 268 0.28 8.02 4.19
N LEU A 269 0.43 7.54 2.96
CA LEU A 269 -0.67 7.52 1.97
C LEU A 269 -1.85 6.68 2.48
N TYR A 270 -1.59 5.46 2.98
CA TYR A 270 -2.63 4.61 3.58
C TYR A 270 -3.33 5.33 4.74
N LYS A 271 -2.57 5.94 5.66
CA LYS A 271 -3.14 6.71 6.78
C LYS A 271 -4.05 7.84 6.31
N THR A 272 -3.64 8.62 5.32
CA THR A 272 -4.48 9.67 4.72
C THR A 272 -5.78 9.11 4.14
N ILE A 273 -5.71 8.00 3.40
CA ILE A 273 -6.89 7.34 2.84
C ILE A 273 -7.80 6.82 3.96
N PHE A 274 -7.22 6.18 4.98
CA PHE A 274 -7.95 5.68 6.14
C PHE A 274 -8.67 6.82 6.87
N GLU A 275 -8.00 7.94 7.15
CA GLU A 275 -8.57 9.12 7.78
C GLU A 275 -9.71 9.73 6.94
N HIS A 276 -9.59 9.74 5.61
CA HIS A 276 -10.65 10.20 4.72
C HIS A 276 -11.95 9.39 4.93
N TYR A 277 -11.84 8.06 4.92
CA TYR A 277 -12.99 7.16 5.05
C TYR A 277 -13.47 7.01 6.50
N TYR A 278 -12.57 7.16 7.47
CA TYR A 278 -12.91 7.27 8.88
C TYR A 278 -13.85 8.46 9.12
N ASN A 279 -13.53 9.62 8.54
CA ASN A 279 -14.32 10.84 8.67
C ASN A 279 -15.56 10.89 7.75
N ASN A 280 -15.70 9.98 6.78
CA ASN A 280 -16.86 9.95 5.88
C ASN A 280 -18.06 9.25 6.55
N PRO A 281 -19.19 9.94 6.84
CA PRO A 281 -20.34 9.37 7.53
C PRO A 281 -20.98 8.17 6.83
N GLN A 282 -20.96 8.13 5.50
CA GLN A 282 -21.56 7.05 4.71
C GLN A 282 -20.75 5.75 4.81
N THR A 283 -19.44 5.85 5.03
CA THR A 283 -18.57 4.69 5.06
C THR A 283 -18.78 3.91 6.35
N LEU A 284 -19.16 2.64 6.20
CA LEU A 284 -19.37 1.73 7.32
C LEU A 284 -18.08 1.07 7.77
N GLU A 285 -17.29 0.63 6.79
CA GLU A 285 -15.98 0.03 7.02
C GLU A 285 -15.10 0.21 5.78
N LEU A 286 -13.79 0.31 6.02
CA LEU A 286 -12.76 0.26 4.99
C LEU A 286 -12.21 -1.17 4.89
N THR A 287 -12.42 -1.76 3.73
CA THR A 287 -11.90 -3.08 3.35
C THR A 287 -10.73 -2.93 2.38
N VAL A 288 -9.95 -3.99 2.21
CA VAL A 288 -8.85 -4.06 1.26
C VAL A 288 -9.07 -5.33 0.43
N GLU A 289 -8.93 -5.21 -0.87
CA GLU A 289 -8.99 -6.31 -1.84
C GLU A 289 -7.66 -7.06 -1.81
N ASP A 290 -7.72 -8.35 -1.48
CA ASP A 290 -6.61 -9.31 -1.53
C ASP A 290 -5.22 -8.72 -1.21
N PRO A 291 -5.02 -8.19 0.02
CA PRO A 291 -3.74 -7.58 0.39
C PRO A 291 -2.61 -8.61 0.39
N ASN A 292 -1.44 -8.19 -0.11
CA ASN A 292 -0.22 -8.97 0.04
C ASN A 292 0.43 -8.76 1.43
N GLU A 293 1.39 -9.63 1.79
CA GLU A 293 2.04 -9.58 3.11
C GLU A 293 2.65 -8.21 3.44
N ALA A 294 3.30 -7.57 2.47
CA ALA A 294 3.92 -6.26 2.68
C ALA A 294 2.89 -5.16 2.97
N PHE A 295 1.70 -5.24 2.35
CA PHE A 295 0.60 -4.33 2.64
C PHE A 295 -0.03 -4.63 4.00
N ASP A 296 -0.23 -5.90 4.35
CA ASP A 296 -0.75 -6.31 5.66
C ASP A 296 0.16 -5.83 6.81
N ASP A 297 1.48 -5.98 6.67
CA ASP A 297 2.46 -5.47 7.63
C ASP A 297 2.34 -3.95 7.83
N MET A 298 2.26 -3.20 6.73
CA MET A 298 2.09 -1.74 6.75
C MET A 298 0.76 -1.35 7.39
N ARG A 299 -0.31 -2.06 7.05
CA ARG A 299 -1.67 -1.84 7.53
C ARG A 299 -1.78 -2.11 9.02
N ASP A 300 -1.22 -3.22 9.49
CA ASP A 300 -1.22 -3.60 10.90
C ASP A 300 -0.53 -2.54 11.76
N LEU A 301 0.64 -2.06 11.31
CA LEU A 301 1.37 -1.00 12.00
C LEU A 301 0.57 0.30 12.05
N ALA A 302 -0.06 0.70 10.95
CA ALA A 302 -0.87 1.91 10.91
C ALA A 302 -2.13 1.80 11.77
N ASP A 303 -2.87 0.69 11.66
CA ASP A 303 -4.13 0.47 12.36
C ASP A 303 -3.90 0.28 13.88
N ILE A 304 -2.86 -0.46 14.31
CA ILE A 304 -2.56 -0.62 15.75
C ILE A 304 -2.13 0.71 16.38
N THR A 305 -1.38 1.53 15.63
CA THR A 305 -0.98 2.86 16.07
C THR A 305 -2.21 3.75 16.27
N PHE A 306 -3.13 3.74 15.30
CA PHE A 306 -4.39 4.48 15.39
C PHE A 306 -5.23 4.02 16.58
N LEU A 307 -5.42 2.71 16.74
CA LEU A 307 -6.20 2.15 17.84
C LEU A 307 -5.61 2.50 19.21
N ARG A 308 -4.28 2.44 19.37
CA ARG A 308 -3.61 2.80 20.63
C ARG A 308 -3.69 4.29 20.99
N ALA A 309 -4.04 5.16 20.03
CA ALA A 309 -4.34 6.55 20.31
C ALA A 309 -5.74 6.75 20.93
N LEU A 310 -6.62 5.75 20.86
CA LEU A 310 -7.95 5.78 21.46
C LEU A 310 -7.88 5.32 22.92
N PRO A 311 -8.36 6.12 23.90
CA PRO A 311 -8.33 5.74 25.31
C PRO A 311 -9.05 4.43 25.60
N GLU A 312 -10.20 4.20 24.95
CA GLU A 312 -11.04 3.02 25.17
C GLU A 312 -10.35 1.71 24.71
N PHE A 313 -9.37 1.81 23.79
CA PHE A 313 -8.62 0.65 23.33
C PHE A 313 -7.66 0.09 24.39
N SER A 314 -7.26 0.93 25.37
CA SER A 314 -6.41 0.48 26.48
C SER A 314 -7.11 -0.51 27.41
N GLU A 315 -8.45 -0.53 27.40
CA GLU A 315 -9.28 -1.43 28.22
C GLU A 315 -9.38 -2.84 27.64
N VAL A 316 -9.00 -3.03 26.36
CA VAL A 316 -8.99 -4.33 25.69
C VAL A 316 -7.93 -5.22 26.33
N LYS A 317 -8.37 -6.21 27.10
CA LYS A 317 -7.50 -7.18 27.81
C LYS A 317 -8.14 -8.56 27.91
N ILE A 318 -7.32 -9.58 28.11
CA ILE A 318 -7.78 -10.94 28.39
C ILE A 318 -8.32 -11.00 29.82
N ASN A 319 -9.51 -11.57 30.02
CA ASN A 319 -10.07 -11.84 31.33
C ASN A 319 -9.37 -13.02 32.00
N THR A 320 -8.43 -12.72 32.90
CA THR A 320 -7.62 -13.72 33.63
C THR A 320 -8.36 -14.42 34.77
N GLY A 321 -9.60 -14.01 35.08
CA GLY A 321 -10.44 -14.64 36.11
C GLY A 321 -11.11 -15.95 35.64
N ILE A 322 -11.00 -16.29 34.36
CA ILE A 322 -11.67 -17.45 33.77
C ILE A 322 -10.89 -18.73 34.05
N ALA A 323 -11.48 -19.63 34.85
CA ALA A 323 -10.95 -20.96 35.03
C ALA A 323 -11.12 -21.80 33.75
N ILE A 324 -10.04 -22.46 33.32
CA ILE A 324 -10.09 -23.38 32.18
C ILE A 324 -10.62 -24.73 32.68
N PRO A 325 -11.71 -25.28 32.09
CA PRO A 325 -12.25 -26.56 32.51
C PRO A 325 -11.23 -27.70 32.41
N SER A 326 -11.21 -28.56 33.42
CA SER A 326 -10.48 -29.83 33.42
C SER A 326 -11.48 -30.94 33.80
N PRO A 327 -11.89 -31.83 32.85
CA PRO A 327 -11.40 -31.96 31.48
C PRO A 327 -11.85 -30.82 30.54
N PRO A 328 -11.19 -30.63 29.38
CA PRO A 328 -11.58 -29.61 28.39
C PRO A 328 -13.02 -29.81 27.90
N SER A 329 -13.83 -28.75 27.94
CA SER A 329 -15.25 -28.80 27.52
C SER A 329 -15.47 -28.82 26.01
N GLY A 330 -14.41 -28.71 25.20
CA GLY A 330 -14.49 -28.57 23.75
C GLY A 330 -14.89 -27.18 23.25
N THR A 331 -15.21 -26.24 24.13
CA THR A 331 -15.63 -24.87 23.79
C THR A 331 -14.69 -23.82 24.38
N VAL A 332 -14.35 -22.80 23.61
CA VAL A 332 -13.61 -21.64 24.10
C VAL A 332 -14.57 -20.68 24.83
N PRO A 333 -14.24 -20.20 26.06
CA PRO A 333 -15.07 -19.24 26.78
C PRO A 333 -15.34 -17.97 25.95
N LYS A 334 -16.58 -17.49 25.94
CA LYS A 334 -16.98 -16.31 25.14
C LYS A 334 -16.49 -14.99 25.76
N ASP A 335 -16.36 -14.95 27.08
CA ASP A 335 -16.05 -13.74 27.84
C ASP A 335 -14.55 -13.53 28.04
N LEU A 336 -13.71 -14.14 27.19
CA LEU A 336 -12.25 -13.96 27.20
C LEU A 336 -11.84 -12.50 27.00
N VAL A 337 -12.62 -11.76 26.20
CA VAL A 337 -12.50 -10.32 25.98
C VAL A 337 -13.91 -9.74 25.96
N ASP A 338 -14.06 -8.50 26.43
CA ASP A 338 -15.34 -7.78 26.43
C ASP A 338 -15.90 -7.61 25.01
N GLN A 339 -16.92 -8.38 24.67
CA GLN A 339 -17.52 -8.39 23.34
C GLN A 339 -18.26 -7.09 23.00
N GLU A 340 -18.81 -6.40 24.00
CA GLU A 340 -19.59 -5.19 23.79
C GLU A 340 -18.67 -3.99 23.53
N LEU A 341 -17.56 -3.91 24.28
CA LEU A 341 -16.47 -2.98 24.00
C LEU A 341 -15.92 -3.20 22.57
N LEU A 342 -15.60 -4.45 22.21
CA LEU A 342 -15.09 -4.77 20.87
C LEU A 342 -16.07 -4.39 19.76
N ARG A 343 -17.37 -4.66 19.94
CA ARG A 343 -18.42 -4.30 18.99
C ARG A 343 -18.49 -2.79 18.78
N THR A 344 -18.48 -2.02 19.87
CA THR A 344 -18.56 -0.56 19.83
C THR A 344 -17.31 0.05 19.19
N LEU A 345 -16.12 -0.41 19.59
CA LEU A 345 -14.85 0.01 18.99
C LEU A 345 -14.79 -0.30 17.50
N ARG A 346 -15.22 -1.48 17.05
CA ARG A 346 -15.21 -1.82 15.63
C ARG A 346 -16.10 -0.88 14.82
N GLN A 347 -17.30 -0.60 15.30
CA GLN A 347 -18.25 0.30 14.63
C GLN A 347 -17.72 1.74 14.58
N LYS A 348 -17.10 2.22 15.66
CA LYS A 348 -16.47 3.55 15.74
C LYS A 348 -15.28 3.68 14.79
N THR A 349 -14.43 2.65 14.75
CA THR A 349 -13.14 2.69 14.03
C THR A 349 -13.26 2.37 12.54
N LYS A 350 -14.37 1.78 12.10
CA LYS A 350 -14.62 1.41 10.70
C LYS A 350 -13.59 0.41 10.14
N ILE A 351 -12.90 -0.33 11.01
CA ILE A 351 -11.98 -1.40 10.62
C ILE A 351 -12.76 -2.69 10.38
N VAL A 352 -12.48 -3.34 9.24
CA VAL A 352 -13.11 -4.62 8.87
C VAL A 352 -12.84 -5.71 9.92
N GLU A 353 -13.81 -6.59 10.14
CA GLU A 353 -13.79 -7.57 11.23
C GLU A 353 -12.54 -8.45 11.30
N ARG A 354 -12.06 -8.96 10.16
CA ARG A 354 -10.86 -9.81 10.10
C ARG A 354 -9.62 -9.06 10.60
N GLN A 355 -9.43 -7.82 10.11
CA GLN A 355 -8.33 -6.96 10.52
C GLN A 355 -8.45 -6.56 11.99
N PHE A 356 -9.65 -6.17 12.42
CA PHE A 356 -9.90 -5.78 13.80
C PHE A 356 -9.57 -6.90 14.78
N LYS A 357 -10.03 -8.13 14.52
CA LYS A 357 -9.71 -9.31 15.36
C LYS A 357 -8.21 -9.54 15.51
N ARG A 358 -7.45 -9.44 14.41
CA ARG A 358 -5.99 -9.55 14.40
C ARG A 358 -5.33 -8.49 15.29
N LEU A 359 -5.78 -7.24 15.21
CA LEU A 359 -5.27 -6.14 16.04
C LEU A 359 -5.60 -6.32 17.54
N ILE A 360 -6.75 -6.90 17.89
CA ILE A 360 -7.08 -7.27 19.28
C ILE A 360 -6.11 -8.34 19.79
N GLU A 361 -5.77 -9.33 18.98
CA GLU A 361 -4.80 -10.37 19.35
C GLU A 361 -3.40 -9.78 19.57
N ILE A 362 -2.95 -8.87 18.69
CA ILE A 362 -1.69 -8.12 18.85
C ILE A 362 -1.70 -7.28 20.14
N GLN A 363 -2.79 -6.55 20.39
CA GLN A 363 -2.92 -5.72 21.59
C GLN A 363 -2.89 -6.56 22.87
N THR A 364 -3.65 -7.65 22.92
CA THR A 364 -3.69 -8.54 24.08
C THR A 364 -2.36 -9.30 24.27
N MET A 365 -1.66 -9.65 23.18
CA MET A 365 -0.31 -10.23 23.26
C MET A 365 0.69 -9.26 23.88
N SER A 366 0.58 -7.96 23.55
CA SER A 366 1.47 -6.94 24.10
C SER A 366 1.40 -6.81 25.62
N GLN A 367 0.27 -7.23 26.22
CA GLN A 367 0.01 -7.20 27.66
C GLN A 367 0.41 -8.51 28.38
N LEU A 368 0.92 -9.50 27.65
CA LEU A 368 1.41 -10.74 28.26
C LEU A 368 2.68 -10.48 29.10
N PRO A 369 2.89 -11.20 30.20
CA PRO A 369 4.12 -11.14 30.98
C PRO A 369 5.34 -11.49 30.13
N GLU A 370 6.46 -10.82 30.39
CA GLU A 370 7.72 -11.02 29.65
C GLU A 370 8.25 -12.46 29.74
N SER A 371 7.93 -13.17 30.83
CA SER A 371 8.29 -14.58 31.03
C SER A 371 7.72 -15.50 29.94
N VAL A 372 6.58 -15.16 29.34
CA VAL A 372 5.85 -15.98 28.36
C VAL A 372 5.74 -15.33 26.98
N ARG A 373 5.85 -14.00 26.89
CA ARG A 373 5.69 -13.27 25.63
C ARG A 373 6.83 -13.59 24.66
N VAL A 374 6.48 -13.96 23.43
CA VAL A 374 7.45 -14.16 22.34
C VAL A 374 8.04 -12.80 21.90
N GLY A 375 9.32 -12.77 21.58
CA GLY A 375 10.06 -11.56 21.20
C GLY A 375 11.44 -11.93 20.65
N PHE A 376 12.16 -10.94 20.08
CA PHE A 376 13.44 -11.13 19.39
C PHE A 376 14.67 -10.70 20.21
N GLY A 377 14.50 -10.35 21.48
CA GLY A 377 15.61 -9.98 22.35
C GLY A 377 16.39 -11.20 22.84
N ASP A 378 17.72 -11.08 22.92
CA ASP A 378 18.63 -12.11 23.45
C ASP A 378 18.60 -12.20 25.00
N GLU A 379 17.74 -11.42 25.65
CA GLU A 379 17.66 -11.36 27.10
C GLU A 379 17.07 -12.64 27.69
N LYS A 380 17.69 -13.13 28.78
CA LYS A 380 17.25 -14.33 29.47
C LYS A 380 15.89 -14.09 30.13
N LYS A 381 14.84 -14.68 29.58
CA LYS A 381 13.47 -14.52 30.09
C LYS A 381 13.33 -15.00 31.54
N PRO A 382 12.54 -14.30 32.38
CA PRO A 382 12.21 -14.75 33.73
C PRO A 382 11.49 -16.10 33.70
N THR A 383 11.60 -16.88 34.78
CA THR A 383 10.86 -18.15 34.88
C THR A 383 9.36 -17.87 35.02
N PRO A 384 8.48 -18.42 34.16
CA PRO A 384 7.05 -18.13 34.20
C PRO A 384 6.37 -18.62 35.47
N THR A 385 5.60 -17.74 36.11
CA THR A 385 4.73 -18.11 37.24
C THR A 385 3.53 -18.94 36.76
N LYS A 386 2.79 -19.54 37.70
CA LYS A 386 1.52 -20.24 37.37
C LYS A 386 0.49 -19.28 36.75
N GLN A 387 0.47 -18.03 37.21
CA GLN A 387 -0.44 -16.99 36.70
C GLN A 387 -0.05 -16.60 35.27
N ASP A 388 1.25 -16.44 34.99
CA ASP A 388 1.75 -16.11 33.65
C ASP A 388 1.37 -17.20 32.64
N LYS A 389 1.59 -18.47 33.01
CA LYS A 389 1.20 -19.62 32.19
C LYS A 389 -0.30 -19.69 31.96
N HIS A 390 -1.10 -19.33 32.96
CA HIS A 390 -2.55 -19.31 32.85
C HIS A 390 -3.03 -18.20 31.89
N GLN A 391 -2.53 -16.97 32.05
CA GLN A 391 -2.85 -15.86 31.15
C GLN A 391 -2.42 -16.16 29.71
N TYR A 392 -1.22 -16.69 29.52
CA TYR A 392 -0.74 -17.12 28.21
C TYR A 392 -1.66 -18.18 27.60
N ARG A 393 -2.08 -19.19 28.39
CA ARG A 393 -2.99 -20.23 27.90
C ARG A 393 -4.35 -19.67 27.46
N LEU A 394 -4.91 -18.70 28.18
CA LEU A 394 -6.15 -18.03 27.79
C LEU A 394 -5.99 -17.27 26.46
N TRP A 395 -4.87 -16.56 26.30
CA TRP A 395 -4.56 -15.88 25.04
C TRP A 395 -4.37 -16.86 23.87
N GLN A 396 -3.68 -17.99 24.09
CA GLN A 396 -3.55 -19.03 23.06
C GLN A 396 -4.92 -19.57 22.63
N LEU A 397 -5.84 -19.81 23.57
CA LEU A 397 -7.20 -20.25 23.25
C LEU A 397 -7.98 -19.20 22.45
N PHE A 398 -7.81 -17.92 22.78
CA PHE A 398 -8.41 -16.80 22.06
C PHE A 398 -7.98 -16.77 20.59
N VAL A 399 -6.66 -16.81 20.32
CA VAL A 399 -6.12 -16.81 18.95
C VAL A 399 -6.52 -18.08 18.19
N LYS A 400 -6.40 -19.24 18.85
CA LYS A 400 -6.78 -20.54 18.26
C LYS A 400 -8.24 -20.61 17.88
N GLN A 401 -9.14 -19.93 18.60
CA GLN A 401 -10.55 -19.85 18.23
C GLN A 401 -10.73 -19.21 16.85
N ARG A 402 -10.03 -18.11 16.57
CA ARG A 402 -10.06 -17.47 15.24
C ARG A 402 -9.42 -18.38 14.19
N LEU A 403 -8.23 -18.90 14.44
CA LEU A 403 -7.52 -19.78 13.51
C LEU A 403 -8.33 -21.03 13.15
N TYR A 404 -9.01 -21.63 14.13
CA TYR A 404 -9.89 -22.75 13.90
C TYR A 404 -11.06 -22.38 12.99
N ARG A 405 -11.75 -21.26 13.28
CA ARG A 405 -12.90 -20.82 12.48
C ARG A 405 -12.52 -20.44 11.05
N GLN A 406 -11.36 -19.82 10.88
CA GLN A 406 -10.87 -19.40 9.56
C GLN A 406 -10.46 -20.60 8.68
N ASN A 407 -9.97 -21.67 9.29
CA ASN A 407 -9.52 -22.87 8.60
C ASN A 407 -10.45 -24.07 8.87
N ALA A 408 -11.73 -23.82 9.17
CA ALA A 408 -12.65 -24.84 9.66
C ALA A 408 -12.82 -26.01 8.67
N ASP A 409 -12.86 -25.71 7.37
CA ASP A 409 -13.03 -26.71 6.32
C ASP A 409 -11.82 -27.65 6.23
N VAL A 410 -10.60 -27.08 6.20
CA VAL A 410 -9.35 -27.86 6.14
C VAL A 410 -9.13 -28.64 7.44
N LEU A 411 -9.29 -27.98 8.60
CA LEU A 411 -9.11 -28.60 9.91
C LEU A 411 -10.16 -29.67 10.20
N GLY A 412 -11.37 -29.53 9.66
CA GLY A 412 -12.46 -30.50 9.82
C GLY A 412 -12.18 -31.85 9.17
N GLN A 413 -11.30 -31.89 8.16
CA GLN A 413 -10.87 -33.11 7.47
C GLN A 413 -9.77 -33.88 8.22
N LEU A 414 -9.07 -33.22 9.14
CA LEU A 414 -8.01 -33.81 9.95
C LEU A 414 -8.55 -34.49 11.20
N ASP A 415 -7.82 -35.49 11.70
CA ASP A 415 -8.12 -36.11 12.99
C ASP A 415 -7.87 -35.13 14.16
N GLN A 416 -8.29 -35.49 15.37
CA GLN A 416 -8.17 -34.59 16.52
C GLN A 416 -6.71 -34.25 16.89
N SER A 417 -5.80 -35.20 16.70
CA SER A 417 -4.38 -35.03 17.05
C SER A 417 -3.69 -34.12 16.04
N GLU A 418 -3.80 -34.44 14.76
CA GLU A 418 -3.29 -33.66 13.63
C GLU A 418 -3.87 -32.24 13.63
N ARG A 419 -5.16 -32.10 13.92
CA ARG A 419 -5.81 -30.79 14.03
C ARG A 419 -5.20 -29.96 15.15
N SER A 420 -4.92 -30.57 16.30
CA SER A 420 -4.27 -29.88 17.41
C SER A 420 -2.83 -29.50 17.06
N GLU A 421 -2.09 -30.36 16.35
CA GLU A 421 -0.73 -30.10 15.90
C GLU A 421 -0.68 -28.94 14.90
N LYS A 422 -1.48 -28.98 13.83
CA LYS A 422 -1.57 -27.91 12.82
C LYS A 422 -2.02 -26.58 13.42
N LEU A 423 -2.94 -26.61 14.37
CA LEU A 423 -3.38 -25.41 15.08
C LEU A 423 -2.30 -24.84 16.01
N ASN A 424 -1.42 -25.69 16.58
CA ASN A 424 -0.24 -25.24 17.32
C ASN A 424 0.82 -24.64 16.39
N GLU A 425 1.11 -25.28 15.27
CA GLU A 425 2.05 -24.76 14.26
C GLU A 425 1.60 -23.37 13.77
N ALA A 426 0.34 -23.23 13.39
CA ALA A 426 -0.24 -21.95 12.95
C ALA A 426 -0.18 -20.88 14.06
N LEU A 427 -0.42 -21.25 15.32
CA LEU A 427 -0.29 -20.33 16.45
C LEU A 427 1.16 -19.83 16.60
N VAL A 428 2.16 -20.71 16.47
CA VAL A 428 3.58 -20.31 16.59
C VAL A 428 3.96 -19.32 15.49
N SER A 429 3.53 -19.56 14.25
CA SER A 429 3.75 -18.62 13.15
C SER A 429 3.13 -17.24 13.43
N VAL A 430 1.88 -17.22 13.91
CA VAL A 430 1.16 -16.00 14.27
C VAL A 430 1.81 -15.27 15.45
N GLU A 431 2.29 -15.99 16.45
CA GLU A 431 3.02 -15.40 17.59
C GLU A 431 4.29 -14.68 17.14
N LEU A 432 5.07 -15.28 16.24
CA LEU A 432 6.28 -14.66 15.69
C LEU A 432 5.96 -13.42 14.87
N GLU A 433 4.90 -13.48 14.06
CA GLU A 433 4.43 -12.36 13.26
C GLU A 433 3.96 -11.19 14.15
N TYR A 434 3.17 -11.46 15.19
CA TYR A 434 2.73 -10.42 16.12
C TYR A 434 3.88 -9.83 16.92
N ALA A 435 4.86 -10.66 17.32
CA ALA A 435 6.09 -10.16 17.93
C ALA A 435 6.83 -9.20 16.98
N ARG A 436 6.86 -9.50 15.67
CA ARG A 436 7.51 -8.66 14.64
C ARG A 436 6.82 -7.30 14.55
N ILE A 437 5.50 -7.29 14.46
CA ILE A 437 4.70 -6.05 14.43
C ILE A 437 4.89 -5.22 15.70
N LEU A 438 4.90 -5.85 16.89
CA LEU A 438 5.10 -5.15 18.15
C LEU A 438 6.50 -4.50 18.26
N ASP A 439 7.55 -5.21 17.83
CA ASP A 439 8.91 -4.67 17.78
C ASP A 439 9.03 -3.50 16.80
N TRP A 440 8.49 -3.65 15.59
CA TRP A 440 8.46 -2.58 14.59
C TRP A 440 7.69 -1.36 15.08
N HIS A 441 6.53 -1.55 15.72
CA HIS A 441 5.76 -0.46 16.31
C HIS A 441 6.56 0.26 17.41
N ALA A 442 7.26 -0.48 18.28
CA ALA A 442 8.09 0.12 19.33
C ALA A 442 9.22 1.00 18.74
N ARG A 443 9.90 0.51 17.69
CA ARG A 443 10.91 1.28 16.95
C ARG A 443 10.32 2.51 16.29
N TRP A 444 9.14 2.37 15.67
CA TRP A 444 8.46 3.46 15.00
C TRP A 444 8.06 4.59 15.97
N VAL A 445 7.47 4.25 17.13
CA VAL A 445 7.14 5.22 18.17
C VAL A 445 8.40 5.93 18.68
N LYS A 446 9.50 5.20 18.90
CA LYS A 446 10.78 5.78 19.32
C LYS A 446 11.32 6.79 18.29
N ASN A 447 11.26 6.45 17.01
CA ASN A 447 11.71 7.33 15.93
C ASN A 447 10.81 8.57 15.80
N MET A 448 9.50 8.42 15.96
CA MET A 448 8.59 9.58 15.98
C MET A 448 8.88 10.51 17.16
N ALA A 449 9.08 9.97 18.36
CA ALA A 449 9.44 10.75 19.54
C ALA A 449 10.77 11.51 19.34
N ALA A 450 11.78 10.86 18.76
CA ALA A 450 13.07 11.49 18.44
C ALA A 450 12.90 12.66 17.44
N SER A 451 12.15 12.45 16.35
CA SER A 451 11.90 13.51 15.36
C SER A 451 11.15 14.72 15.94
N SER A 452 10.18 14.49 16.83
CA SER A 452 9.46 15.57 17.52
C SER A 452 10.34 16.36 18.51
N ALA A 453 11.33 15.71 19.12
CA ALA A 453 12.27 16.34 20.03
C ALA A 453 13.26 17.25 19.28
N GLU A 454 13.78 16.81 18.13
CA GLU A 454 14.65 17.61 17.26
C GLU A 454 13.95 18.87 16.73
N ASP A 455 12.68 18.74 16.33
CA ASP A 455 11.88 19.87 15.82
C ASP A 455 11.54 20.89 16.92
N SER A 456 11.43 20.43 18.17
CA SER A 456 11.25 21.31 19.34
C SER A 456 12.55 22.00 19.79
N GLY A 457 13.72 21.39 19.55
CA GLY A 457 15.04 21.94 19.85
C GLY A 457 15.50 23.01 18.85
N SER A 458 14.98 22.99 17.63
CA SER A 458 15.31 23.97 16.58
C SER A 458 14.61 25.34 16.73
N LYS A 459 13.66 25.50 17.65
CA LYS A 459 12.90 26.77 17.83
C LYS A 459 13.40 27.71 18.92
N ARG A 460 14.59 27.49 19.49
CA ARG A 460 15.27 28.45 20.38
C ARG A 460 16.75 28.61 20.03
N LYS A 461 17.02 29.27 18.90
CA LYS A 461 18.18 30.15 18.79
C LYS A 461 17.72 31.40 18.06
N SER A 462 17.16 32.33 18.84
CA SER A 462 16.94 33.70 18.39
C SER A 462 18.29 34.31 18.00
N VAL A 463 18.26 34.98 16.87
CA VAL A 463 19.30 35.87 16.35
C VAL A 463 19.31 37.10 17.27
N ASP A 464 20.01 37.04 18.40
CA ASP A 464 20.49 38.19 19.18
C ASP A 464 21.32 37.64 20.37
N ASP A 465 22.63 37.46 20.18
CA ASP A 465 23.68 37.41 21.23
C ASP A 465 25.01 36.89 20.65
N SER A 466 25.51 37.56 19.62
CA SER A 466 26.92 37.42 19.23
C SER A 466 27.50 38.75 18.79
N GLU A 467 27.25 39.78 19.58
CA GLU A 467 28.17 40.91 19.75
C GLU A 467 28.52 40.97 21.24
N GLU A 468 29.80 41.17 21.56
CA GLU A 468 30.40 41.14 22.90
C GLU A 468 30.75 39.76 23.50
N GLN A 469 31.88 39.22 23.05
CA GLN A 469 33.01 38.91 23.95
C GLN A 469 34.22 38.43 23.14
N GLY A 470 35.37 39.09 23.32
CA GLY A 470 36.66 38.42 23.08
C GLY A 470 37.69 39.10 22.18
N ALA A 471 37.72 40.42 22.05
CA ALA A 471 38.96 41.10 21.63
C ALA A 471 39.93 41.14 22.83
N ALA A 472 40.94 40.24 22.84
CA ALA A 472 42.31 40.50 23.30
C ALA A 472 43.08 39.19 23.55
N LYS A 473 44.01 38.83 22.66
CA LYS A 473 45.35 38.38 23.08
C LYS A 473 46.35 38.51 21.92
N LYS A 474 47.36 39.34 22.18
CA LYS A 474 48.48 39.66 21.28
C LYS A 474 49.41 38.46 21.08
N VAL A 475 49.89 38.40 19.84
CA VAL A 475 51.09 37.78 19.26
C VAL A 475 52.27 37.61 20.22
N ARG A 476 52.97 36.47 20.10
CA ARG A 476 54.45 36.43 20.12
C ARG A 476 54.95 35.34 19.16
N VAL A 477 55.52 35.81 18.05
CA VAL A 477 56.44 35.05 17.20
C VAL A 477 57.82 35.18 17.83
N GLU A 478 58.51 34.07 18.06
CA GLU A 478 59.97 34.03 18.18
C GLU A 478 60.47 32.80 17.42
N SER A 479 61.57 33.03 16.72
CA SER A 479 62.09 32.34 15.55
C SER A 479 63.06 31.20 15.85
N ALA A 480 63.06 30.18 14.97
CA ALA A 480 64.26 29.60 14.38
C ALA A 480 63.91 29.01 13.00
#